data_AF-A0A528AK26-F1
#
_entry.id   AF-A0A528AK26-F1
#
_cell.length_a   1.000
_cell.length_b   1.000
_cell.length_c   1.000
_cell.angle_alpha   90.00
_cell.angle_beta   90.00
_cell.angle_gamma   90.00
#
_symmetry.space_group_name_H-M   'P 1'
#
loop_
_entity.id
_entity.type
_entity.pdbx_description
1 polymer ?
#
loop_
_entity_poly.entity_id
_entity_poly.type
_entity_poly.pdbx_seq_one_letter_code
_entity_poly.pdbx_strand_id
1 'polypeptide(L)'
;YAIGSNEDAARMSGINIKGHKVLVFVIAGVLASLAAVVLSSKNLTAQAGMGVMYELDAIAMAVIGGVSLSGGRGSIVGTVIGALIFGVIISGFTFLRLDAYYQEMVKGVIIIGAVVLDQWRQRLRAMRA
;
A
#
# COMPACT_ATOMS: atom_id res chain seq x y z
N TYR A 1 -8.69 6.59 -5.66
CA TYR A 1 -9.31 7.88 -6.05
C TYR A 1 -10.43 7.74 -7.09
N ALA A 2 -10.55 6.62 -7.82
CA ALA A 2 -11.54 6.43 -8.90
C ALA A 2 -13.01 6.70 -8.52
N ILE A 3 -13.38 6.60 -7.24
CA ILE A 3 -14.74 6.85 -6.73
C ILE A 3 -14.81 8.16 -5.91
N GLY A 4 -13.67 8.84 -5.67
CA GLY A 4 -13.59 10.06 -4.86
C GLY A 4 -13.43 9.82 -3.35
N SER A 5 -13.65 10.87 -2.55
CA SER A 5 -13.66 10.82 -1.07
C SER A 5 -15.07 10.70 -0.48
N ASN A 6 -16.11 10.69 -1.33
CA ASN A 6 -17.50 10.58 -0.91
C ASN A 6 -18.26 9.63 -1.84
N GLU A 7 -18.54 8.43 -1.33
CA GLU A 7 -19.25 7.40 -2.09
C GLU A 7 -20.71 7.79 -2.39
N ASP A 8 -21.42 8.45 -1.46
CA ASP A 8 -22.79 8.85 -1.69
C ASP A 8 -22.89 9.90 -2.81
N ALA A 9 -21.94 10.85 -2.85
CA ALA A 9 -21.86 11.82 -3.94
C ALA A 9 -21.62 11.13 -5.30
N ALA A 10 -20.69 10.16 -5.35
CA ALA A 10 -20.43 9.39 -6.57
C ALA A 10 -21.67 8.60 -7.03
N ARG A 11 -22.46 8.07 -6.09
CA ARG A 11 -23.72 7.37 -6.40
C ARG A 11 -24.75 8.31 -7.00
N MET A 12 -24.90 9.51 -6.42
CA MET A 12 -25.83 10.53 -6.94
C MET A 12 -25.39 11.06 -8.32
N SER A 13 -24.10 11.02 -8.64
CA SER A 13 -23.56 11.31 -9.98
C SER A 13 -23.69 10.15 -10.98
N GLY A 14 -24.39 9.06 -10.64
CA GLY A 14 -24.65 7.94 -11.55
C GLY A 14 -23.49 6.94 -11.71
N ILE A 15 -22.44 7.03 -10.88
CA ILE A 15 -21.30 6.10 -10.92
C ILE A 15 -21.71 4.76 -10.28
N ASN A 16 -21.52 3.66 -11.01
CA ASN A 16 -21.75 2.31 -10.46
C ASN A 16 -20.62 1.89 -9.50
N ILE A 17 -20.73 2.28 -8.24
CA ILE A 17 -19.75 2.02 -7.18
C ILE A 17 -19.52 0.51 -6.99
N LYS A 18 -20.58 -0.30 -6.98
CA LYS A 18 -20.49 -1.75 -6.75
C LYS A 18 -19.65 -2.41 -7.85
N GLY A 19 -19.92 -2.09 -9.12
CA GLY A 19 -19.15 -2.63 -10.25
C GLY A 19 -17.67 -2.23 -10.20
N HIS A 20 -17.38 -0.96 -9.87
CA HIS A 20 -16.00 -0.49 -9.75
C HIS A 20 -15.25 -1.17 -8.59
N LYS A 21 -15.89 -1.36 -7.42
CA LYS A 21 -15.27 -2.07 -6.28
C LYS A 21 -14.94 -3.51 -6.64
N VAL A 22 -15.87 -4.22 -7.27
CA VAL A 22 -15.64 -5.61 -7.74
C VAL A 22 -14.47 -5.66 -8.70
N LEU A 23 -14.43 -4.78 -9.70
CA LEU A 23 -13.35 -4.72 -10.68
C LEU A 23 -11.99 -4.45 -10.03
N VAL A 24 -11.91 -3.54 -9.05
CA VAL A 24 -10.67 -3.27 -8.31
C VAL A 24 -10.18 -4.51 -7.55
N PHE A 25 -11.08 -5.23 -6.86
CA PHE A 25 -10.71 -6.46 -6.14
C PHE A 25 -10.30 -7.59 -7.09
N VAL A 26 -10.94 -7.71 -8.25
CA VAL A 26 -10.55 -8.69 -9.27
C VAL A 26 -9.14 -8.39 -9.79
N ILE A 27 -8.84 -7.13 -10.14
CA ILE A 27 -7.50 -6.73 -10.58
C ILE A 27 -6.47 -6.98 -9.48
N ALA A 28 -6.78 -6.61 -8.23
CA ALA A 28 -5.89 -6.86 -7.10
C ALA A 28 -5.61 -8.36 -6.91
N GLY A 29 -6.64 -9.22 -7.01
CA GLY A 29 -6.48 -10.67 -6.92
C GLY A 29 -5.62 -11.26 -8.04
N VAL A 30 -5.81 -10.80 -9.29
CA VAL A 30 -4.99 -11.22 -10.44
C VAL A 30 -3.53 -10.78 -10.28
N LEU A 31 -3.28 -9.55 -9.82
CA LEU A 31 -1.93 -9.07 -9.57
C LEU A 31 -1.26 -9.79 -8.40
N ALA A 32 -2.01 -10.08 -7.33
CA ALA A 32 -1.51 -10.82 -6.18
C ALA A 32 -1.15 -12.27 -6.54
N SER A 33 -1.97 -12.94 -7.36
CA SER A 33 -1.66 -14.30 -7.81
C SER A 33 -0.42 -14.36 -8.69
N LEU A 34 -0.26 -13.40 -9.62
CA LEU A 34 0.96 -13.25 -10.42
C LEU A 34 2.20 -13.01 -9.54
N ALA A 35 2.08 -12.11 -8.55
CA ALA A 35 3.17 -11.84 -7.60
C ALA A 35 3.53 -13.08 -6.76
N ALA A 36 2.54 -13.86 -6.35
CA ALA A 36 2.74 -15.10 -5.58
C ALA A 36 3.49 -16.16 -6.41
N VAL A 37 3.16 -16.32 -7.70
CA VAL A 37 3.90 -17.20 -8.61
C VAL A 37 5.37 -16.80 -8.68
N VAL A 38 5.66 -15.51 -8.92
CA VAL A 38 7.02 -14.98 -8.99
C VAL A 38 7.77 -15.18 -7.67
N LEU A 39 7.12 -14.93 -6.54
CA LEU A 39 7.73 -15.10 -5.21
C LEU A 39 8.08 -16.56 -4.92
N SER A 40 7.17 -17.49 -5.25
CA SER A 40 7.39 -18.92 -5.08
C SER A 40 8.53 -19.42 -5.99
N SER A 41 8.62 -18.93 -7.23
CA SER A 41 9.72 -19.25 -8.13
C SER A 41 11.07 -18.75 -7.60
N LYS A 42 11.09 -17.58 -6.95
CA LYS A 42 12.33 -17.01 -6.39
C LYS A 42 12.87 -17.80 -5.20
N ASN A 43 11.98 -18.26 -4.31
CA ASN A 43 12.39 -18.85 -3.03
C ASN A 43 12.47 -20.40 -3.06
N LEU A 44 12.17 -21.03 -4.21
CA LEU A 44 12.20 -22.50 -4.45
C LEU A 44 11.36 -23.34 -3.47
N THR A 45 10.66 -22.69 -2.55
CA THR A 45 9.91 -23.26 -1.43
C THR A 45 8.69 -22.38 -1.17
N ALA A 46 7.58 -23.01 -0.80
CA ALA A 46 6.34 -22.33 -0.44
C ALA A 46 6.08 -22.56 1.06
N GLN A 47 6.67 -21.71 1.90
CA GLN A 47 6.45 -21.75 3.34
C GLN A 47 5.17 -20.96 3.70
N ALA A 48 4.39 -21.46 4.65
CA ALA A 48 3.11 -20.84 5.03
C ALA A 48 3.22 -19.39 5.56
N GLY A 49 4.40 -18.98 6.03
CA GLY A 49 4.67 -17.60 6.46
C GLY A 49 5.04 -16.63 5.32
N MET A 50 5.16 -17.11 4.09
CA MET A 50 5.53 -16.29 2.94
C MET A 50 4.36 -15.36 2.57
N GLY A 51 4.57 -14.05 2.73
CA GLY A 51 3.55 -13.04 2.45
C GLY A 51 2.85 -12.49 3.69
N VAL A 52 3.22 -12.94 4.88
CA VAL A 52 2.74 -12.32 6.13
C VAL A 52 3.09 -10.84 6.14
N MET A 53 2.10 -9.99 6.44
CA MET A 53 2.18 -8.51 6.46
C MET A 53 2.38 -7.83 5.10
N TYR A 54 2.29 -8.54 3.98
CA TYR A 54 2.42 -7.91 2.67
C TYR A 54 1.28 -6.92 2.39
N GLU A 55 0.10 -7.10 2.98
CA GLU A 55 -0.96 -6.09 2.87
C GLU A 55 -0.56 -4.79 3.58
N LEU A 56 0.03 -4.89 4.79
CA LEU A 56 0.50 -3.74 5.54
C LEU A 56 1.65 -3.03 4.81
N ASP A 57 2.56 -3.79 4.22
CA ASP A 57 3.63 -3.25 3.38
C ASP A 57 3.06 -2.51 2.18
N ALA A 58 2.06 -3.09 1.49
CA ALA A 58 1.38 -2.43 0.37
C ALA A 58 0.72 -1.11 0.77
N ILE A 59 0.08 -1.06 1.94
CA ILE A 59 -0.51 0.16 2.49
C ILE A 59 0.59 1.20 2.77
N ALA A 60 1.69 0.83 3.41
CA ALA A 60 2.79 1.75 3.70
C ALA A 60 3.43 2.30 2.41
N MET A 61 3.68 1.44 1.42
CA MET A 61 4.19 1.87 0.11
C MET A 61 3.28 2.89 -0.56
N ALA A 62 1.96 2.65 -0.55
CA ALA A 62 0.98 3.57 -1.12
C ALA A 62 0.94 4.93 -0.39
N VAL A 63 1.00 4.92 0.94
CA VAL A 63 0.96 6.13 1.76
C VAL A 63 2.26 6.94 1.65
N ILE A 64 3.42 6.28 1.63
CA ILE A 64 4.71 6.92 1.32
C ILE A 64 4.64 7.58 -0.05
N GLY A 65 4.03 6.91 -1.02
CA GLY A 65 3.76 7.44 -2.36
C GLY A 65 2.70 8.54 -2.45
N GLY A 66 2.08 8.94 -1.34
CA GLY A 66 1.14 10.06 -1.26
C GLY A 66 -0.32 9.70 -1.55
N VAL A 67 -0.68 8.41 -1.49
CA VAL A 67 -2.08 7.97 -1.53
C VAL A 67 -2.74 8.22 -0.17
N SER A 68 -3.93 8.85 -0.20
CA SER A 68 -4.74 9.10 0.99
C SER A 68 -5.49 7.84 1.41
N LEU A 69 -5.38 7.46 2.69
CA LEU A 69 -6.15 6.33 3.25
C LEU A 69 -7.65 6.61 3.26
N SER A 70 -8.04 7.88 3.45
CA SER A 70 -9.43 8.32 3.49
C SER A 70 -10.06 8.51 2.10
N GLY A 71 -9.32 8.18 1.03
CA GLY A 71 -9.80 8.27 -0.35
C GLY A 71 -9.69 9.68 -0.96
N GLY A 72 -10.23 9.82 -2.17
CA GLY A 72 -10.25 11.06 -2.95
C GLY A 72 -8.93 11.56 -3.56
N ARG A 73 -7.76 11.12 -3.08
CA ARG A 73 -6.46 11.59 -3.59
C ARG A 73 -5.40 10.50 -3.62
N GLY A 74 -4.54 10.54 -4.63
CA GLY A 74 -3.38 9.66 -4.78
C GLY A 74 -2.77 9.78 -6.17
N SER A 75 -1.53 9.32 -6.34
CA SER A 75 -0.83 9.28 -7.62
C SER A 75 -0.28 7.88 -7.86
N ILE A 76 -0.51 7.34 -9.07
CA ILE A 76 0.06 6.05 -9.47
C ILE A 76 1.59 6.16 -9.49
N VAL A 77 2.13 7.23 -10.08
CA VAL A 77 3.58 7.47 -10.15
C VAL A 77 4.17 7.59 -8.75
N GLY A 78 3.49 8.32 -7.85
CA GLY A 78 3.90 8.43 -6.45
C GLY A 78 3.92 7.08 -5.74
N THR A 79 2.91 6.24 -5.97
CA THR A 79 2.82 4.88 -5.40
C THR A 79 3.96 3.98 -5.88
N VAL A 80 4.30 4.03 -7.16
CA VAL A 80 5.44 3.28 -7.72
C VAL A 80 6.75 3.74 -7.08
N ILE A 81 6.96 5.05 -6.94
CA ILE A 81 8.14 5.60 -6.25
C ILE A 81 8.17 5.16 -4.78
N GLY A 82 7.03 5.20 -4.09
CA GLY A 82 6.92 4.74 -2.70
C GLY A 82 7.27 3.26 -2.55
N ALA A 83 6.81 2.41 -3.49
CA ALA A 83 7.15 0.99 -3.52
C ALA A 83 8.65 0.76 -3.78
N LEU A 84 9.27 1.53 -4.69
CA LEU A 84 10.71 1.46 -4.95
C LEU A 84 11.53 1.86 -3.71
N ILE A 85 11.17 2.97 -3.06
CA ILE A 85 11.85 3.44 -1.84
C ILE A 85 11.79 2.38 -0.75
N PHE A 86 10.59 1.87 -0.48
CA PHE A 86 10.38 0.85 0.56
C PHE A 86 11.13 -0.46 0.23
N GLY A 87 11.09 -0.90 -1.03
CA GLY A 87 11.81 -2.08 -1.49
C GLY A 87 13.33 -1.94 -1.37
N VAL A 88 13.89 -0.76 -1.69
CA VAL A 88 15.32 -0.47 -1.51
C VAL A 88 15.71 -0.47 -0.03
N ILE A 89 14.87 0.07 0.86
CA ILE A 89 15.13 0.05 2.31
C ILE A 89 15.23 -1.39 2.83
N ILE A 90 14.25 -2.24 2.51
CA ILE A 90 14.24 -3.65 2.96
C ILE A 90 15.42 -4.41 2.38
N SER A 91 15.68 -4.23 1.07
CA SER A 91 16.81 -4.88 0.41
C SER A 91 18.14 -4.39 1.00
N GLY A 92 18.25 -3.10 1.32
CA GLY A 92 19.42 -2.50 1.96
C GLY A 92 19.71 -3.09 3.34
N PHE A 93 18.68 -3.27 4.19
CA PHE A 93 18.86 -3.94 5.48
C PHE A 93 19.30 -5.39 5.36
N THR A 94 18.85 -6.07 4.30
CA THR A 94 19.30 -7.43 3.98
C THR A 94 20.79 -7.43 3.60
N PHE A 95 21.24 -6.45 2.79
CA PHE A 95 22.66 -6.32 2.44
C PHE A 95 23.57 -5.98 3.62
N LEU A 96 23.06 -5.17 4.56
CA LEU A 96 23.73 -4.84 5.81
C LEU A 96 23.75 -6.01 6.81
N ARG A 97 23.18 -7.18 6.44
CA ARG A 97 23.08 -8.38 7.29
C ARG A 97 22.42 -8.11 8.64
N LEU A 98 21.44 -7.20 8.67
CA LEU A 98 20.61 -7.00 9.85
C LEU A 98 19.71 -8.22 10.05
N ASP A 99 19.66 -8.71 11.28
CA ASP A 99 18.75 -9.80 11.66
C ASP A 99 17.29 -9.45 11.34
N ALA A 100 16.52 -10.47 10.98
CA ALA A 100 15.10 -10.34 10.61
C ALA A 100 14.28 -9.60 11.68
N TYR A 101 14.61 -9.79 12.96
CA TYR A 101 13.95 -9.11 14.07
C TYR A 101 14.05 -7.58 13.97
N TYR A 102 15.24 -7.05 13.68
CA TYR A 102 15.43 -5.61 13.52
C TYR A 102 14.75 -5.10 12.24
N GLN A 103 14.74 -5.90 11.16
CA GLN A 103 14.04 -5.53 9.93
C GLN A 103 12.53 -5.38 10.16
N GLU A 104 11.92 -6.31 10.91
CA GLU A 104 10.50 -6.24 11.27
C GLU A 104 10.17 -5.06 12.19
N MET A 105 11.02 -4.77 13.18
CA MET A 105 10.84 -3.59 14.03
C MET A 105 10.88 -2.29 13.21
N VAL A 106 11.87 -2.13 12.34
CA VAL A 106 11.99 -0.92 11.50
C VAL A 106 10.84 -0.82 10.51
N LYS A 107 10.43 -1.94 9.90
CA LYS A 107 9.24 -2.00 9.04
C LYS A 107 8.00 -1.50 9.78
N GLY A 108 7.78 -1.95 11.03
CA GLY A 108 6.69 -1.47 11.88
C GLY A 108 6.74 0.05 12.12
N VAL A 109 7.93 0.58 12.44
CA VAL A 109 8.13 2.03 12.62
C VAL A 109 7.82 2.80 11.34
N ILE A 110 8.23 2.31 10.18
CA ILE A 110 7.95 2.95 8.89
C ILE A 110 6.44 2.98 8.62
N ILE A 111 5.72 1.87 8.87
CA ILE A 111 4.27 1.79 8.68
C ILE A 111 3.56 2.79 9.60
N ILE A 112 3.88 2.80 10.89
CA ILE A 112 3.30 3.73 11.87
C ILE A 112 3.59 5.18 11.45
N GLY A 113 4.84 5.48 11.09
CA GLY A 113 5.24 6.80 10.60
C GLY A 113 4.45 7.23 9.37
N ALA A 114 4.26 6.33 8.40
CA ALA A 114 3.49 6.60 7.19
C ALA A 114 2.03 6.96 7.53
N VAL A 115 1.37 6.18 8.38
CA VAL A 115 -0.02 6.42 8.81
C VAL A 115 -0.16 7.72 9.59
N VAL A 116 0.75 7.99 10.54
CA VAL A 116 0.75 9.24 11.33
C VAL A 116 0.93 10.46 10.42
N LEU A 117 1.86 10.38 9.46
CA LEU A 117 2.07 11.45 8.48
C LEU A 117 0.87 11.65 7.56
N ASP A 118 0.17 10.58 7.16
CA ASP A 118 -1.07 10.70 6.39
C ASP A 118 -2.16 11.42 7.20
N GLN A 119 -2.42 10.94 8.42
CA GLN A 119 -3.41 11.53 9.33
C GLN A 119 -3.10 13.01 9.63
N TRP A 120 -1.83 13.34 9.89
CA TRP A 120 -1.41 14.70 10.16
C TRP A 120 -1.59 15.62 8.94
N ARG A 121 -1.24 15.14 7.73
CA ARG A 121 -1.45 15.88 6.47
C ARG A 121 -2.93 16.12 6.18
N GLN A 122 -3.79 15.15 6.49
CA GLN A 122 -5.24 15.32 6.34
C GLN A 122 -5.79 16.35 7.33
N ARG A 123 -5.39 16.29 8.61
CA ARG A 123 -5.80 17.26 9.64
C ARG A 123 -5.36 18.69 9.31
N LEU A 124 -4.11 18.89 8.87
CA LEU A 124 -3.62 20.22 8.48
C LEU A 124 -4.44 20.85 7.35
N ARG A 125 -4.95 20.02 6.43
CA ARG A 125 -5.77 20.49 5.31
C ARG A 125 -7.20 20.78 5.72
N ALA A 126 -7.77 19.96 6.62
CA ALA A 126 -9.09 20.23 7.18
C ALA A 126 -9.13 21.57 7.94
N MET A 127 -8.02 21.98 8.57
CA MET A 127 -7.91 23.30 9.21
C MET A 127 -7.74 24.46 8.23
N ARG A 128 -7.41 24.20 6.95
CA ARG A 128 -7.18 25.22 5.91
C ARG A 128 -8.34 25.39 4.94
N ALA A 129 -9.37 24.55 5.04
CA ALA A 129 -10.57 24.56 4.19
C ALA A 129 -11.75 25.10 5.00
#